data_AF-K2M600-F1
#
_entry.id   AF-K2M600-F1
#
_cell.length_a   1.000
_cell.length_b   1.000
_cell.length_c   1.000
_cell.angle_alpha   90.00
_cell.angle_beta   90.00
_cell.angle_gamma   90.00
#
_symmetry.space_group_name_H-M   'P 1'
#
loop_
_entity.id
_entity.type
_entity.pdbx_description
1 polymer ?
#
loop_
_entity_poly.entity_id
_entity_poly.type
_entity_poly.pdbx_seq_one_letter_code
_entity_poly.pdbx_strand_id
1 'polypeptide(L)'
;MLDTDNDVRRAALATLETILHPSPSLRDRGLQEDNMSLNESTVLASGGVTFDMDRTRAVLRIVDVTLTHAMTSVRRSGIELLHIILRVSPHDVRAVLRESDAWVKMVSRVSSVLLQGTSGSGAGTKTMGMTHLVPDLLETMLLQCDGVRNDGGFSGGFQQAEEDVGAGATPERILELFEECTPKWSMEWKELMEMRTAIFRDAERVQRATAIARAFAYLTMYLRGRSLLNKSHKQLIRHLFTVKMPFTIHELIPATAAASGHGGDNGNCNTRMELANAIADACLPVADSAGDACQLLRDFLSAALRAANGASSSSSSSALRPQGGGEGRMATQLLGPLRTLRTAFVRFPTSLLPRLLFLAPPMMRAVMRAACSTDSLKWGEASLLAADVLSVLLASQTAASLKSGLRFLSDAVLMVPRLLFSLRGKAESATLDRAVYAFLQPLWRVASGGHPLLQCPATSTDDAATQLRLSLPSLFELRVPDDEAPGAYVTLDGVLSRCTERTRELGAHLLFYLCGEAPCTGVAPPTHTTLASTLPQR
;
A
#
# COMPACT_ATOMS: atom_id res chain seq x y z
N MET A 1 -21.08 23.89 14.97
CA MET A 1 -21.25 22.42 14.89
C MET A 1 -22.44 21.88 15.69
N LEU A 2 -22.77 22.43 16.86
CA LEU A 2 -23.94 22.00 17.66
C LEU A 2 -25.26 22.70 17.31
N ASP A 3 -25.23 23.61 16.33
CA ASP A 3 -26.42 24.31 15.84
C ASP A 3 -27.46 23.31 15.34
N THR A 4 -28.75 23.57 15.55
CA THR A 4 -29.84 22.73 15.04
C THR A 4 -30.05 22.92 13.54
N ASP A 5 -29.71 24.09 13.00
CA ASP A 5 -29.82 24.40 11.58
C ASP A 5 -28.76 23.65 10.76
N ASN A 6 -29.22 22.90 9.76
CA ASN A 6 -28.35 22.14 8.88
C ASN A 6 -27.54 23.01 7.92
N ASP A 7 -28.05 24.18 7.55
CA ASP A 7 -27.42 25.05 6.56
C ASP A 7 -26.22 25.75 7.19
N VAL A 8 -26.36 26.18 8.45
CA VAL A 8 -25.27 26.71 9.26
C VAL A 8 -24.15 25.69 9.44
N ARG A 9 -24.50 24.43 9.77
CA ARG A 9 -23.49 23.36 9.91
C ARG A 9 -22.79 23.05 8.59
N ARG A 10 -23.52 22.96 7.48
CA ARG A 10 -22.96 22.71 6.15
C ARG A 10 -22.04 23.84 5.69
N ALA A 11 -22.43 25.10 5.91
CA ALA A 11 -21.60 26.25 5.62
C ALA A 11 -20.31 26.22 6.43
N ALA A 12 -20.39 25.95 7.74
CA ALA A 12 -19.22 25.85 8.61
C ALA A 12 -18.23 24.75 8.17
N LEU A 13 -18.74 23.56 7.81
CA LEU A 13 -17.91 22.45 7.32
C LEU A 13 -17.26 22.79 5.97
N ALA A 14 -18.01 23.38 5.04
CA ALA A 14 -17.47 23.81 3.75
C ALA A 14 -16.38 24.88 3.90
N THR A 15 -16.60 25.87 4.78
CA THR A 15 -15.58 26.88 5.09
C THR A 15 -14.33 26.23 5.69
N LEU A 16 -14.48 25.28 6.60
CA LEU A 16 -13.35 24.56 7.18
C LEU A 16 -12.57 23.75 6.13
N GLU A 17 -13.26 23.05 5.22
CA GLU A 17 -12.62 22.34 4.11
C GLU A 17 -11.78 23.29 3.26
N THR A 18 -12.30 24.48 2.93
CA THR A 18 -11.56 25.48 2.14
C THR A 18 -10.34 26.06 2.86
N ILE A 19 -10.42 26.26 4.18
CA ILE A 19 -9.31 26.76 4.99
C ILE A 19 -8.19 25.71 5.08
N LEU A 20 -8.56 24.44 5.26
CA LEU A 20 -7.60 23.35 5.44
C LEU A 20 -7.03 22.82 4.12
N HIS A 21 -7.74 23.02 3.00
CA HIS A 21 -7.30 22.63 1.66
C HIS A 21 -7.38 23.83 0.70
N PRO A 22 -6.50 24.84 0.81
CA PRO A 22 -6.48 25.93 -0.14
C PRO A 22 -6.15 25.38 -1.53
N SER A 23 -7.09 25.54 -2.47
CA SER A 23 -6.94 25.09 -3.86
C SER A 23 -5.65 25.67 -4.47
N PRO A 24 -4.85 24.88 -5.21
CA PRO A 24 -3.64 25.38 -5.88
C PRO A 24 -3.95 26.39 -7.00
N SER A 25 -5.22 26.61 -7.35
CA SER A 25 -5.67 27.40 -8.50
C SER A 25 -5.65 28.92 -8.34
N LEU A 26 -5.21 29.47 -7.20
CA LEU A 26 -5.18 30.92 -6.96
C LEU A 26 -3.78 31.55 -7.05
N ARG A 27 -2.75 30.75 -7.36
CA ARG A 27 -1.38 31.25 -7.55
C ARG A 27 -1.09 31.82 -8.95
N ASP A 28 -1.96 31.59 -9.92
CA ASP A 28 -1.66 31.87 -11.34
C ASP A 28 -2.51 32.99 -11.96
N ARG A 29 -3.21 33.78 -11.15
CA ARG A 29 -4.08 34.86 -11.64
C ARG A 29 -3.87 36.14 -10.84
N GLY A 30 -2.69 36.71 -10.96
CA GLY A 30 -2.41 38.04 -10.44
C GLY A 30 -0.96 38.46 -10.65
N LEU A 31 -0.77 39.32 -11.65
CA LEU A 31 0.31 40.32 -11.84
C LEU A 31 1.24 40.06 -13.04
N GLN A 32 0.68 40.34 -14.22
CA GLN A 32 1.41 41.05 -15.27
C GLN A 32 1.11 42.55 -15.11
N GLU A 33 2.15 43.36 -15.26
CA GLU A 33 2.23 44.83 -15.41
C GLU A 33 2.57 45.72 -14.19
N ASP A 34 3.82 46.17 -14.25
CA ASP A 34 4.31 47.56 -14.19
C ASP A 34 5.11 48.11 -12.98
N ASN A 35 6.20 48.80 -13.38
CA ASN A 35 7.32 49.32 -12.61
C ASN A 35 6.98 50.56 -11.77
N MET A 36 7.39 50.62 -10.49
CA MET A 36 8.19 51.71 -9.87
C MET A 36 8.20 51.64 -8.32
N SER A 37 9.43 51.66 -7.79
CA SER A 37 9.93 52.24 -6.51
C SER A 37 9.21 52.08 -5.15
N LEU A 38 10.02 51.55 -4.22
CA LEU A 38 10.24 51.90 -2.81
C LEU A 38 9.16 51.63 -1.72
N ASN A 39 9.57 50.75 -0.80
CA ASN A 39 9.34 50.71 0.64
C ASN A 39 7.92 51.01 1.15
N GLU A 40 7.22 49.95 1.54
CA GLU A 40 6.61 49.90 2.87
C GLU A 40 6.32 48.45 3.28
N SER A 41 6.58 48.19 4.56
CA SER A 41 6.47 46.89 5.19
C SER A 41 5.03 46.38 5.18
N THR A 42 4.77 45.31 4.43
CA THR A 42 3.61 44.46 4.67
C THR A 42 4.08 43.01 4.69
N VAL A 43 4.07 42.45 5.90
CA VAL A 43 4.22 41.04 6.21
C VAL A 43 3.45 40.21 5.18
N LEU A 44 4.19 39.54 4.30
CA LEU A 44 3.65 38.48 3.44
C LEU A 44 3.19 37.35 4.35
N ALA A 45 1.92 37.38 4.73
CA ALA A 45 1.22 36.30 5.40
C ALA A 45 1.06 35.13 4.40
N SER A 46 2.16 34.45 4.10
CA SER A 46 2.17 33.06 3.63
C SER A 46 1.93 32.15 4.83
N GLY A 47 0.79 32.32 5.48
CA GLY A 47 0.36 31.52 6.62
C GLY A 47 -0.57 30.42 6.15
N GLY A 48 -0.03 29.38 5.51
CA GLY A 48 -0.75 28.11 5.49
C GLY A 48 -1.02 27.74 6.93
N VAL A 49 -2.28 27.56 7.31
CA VAL A 49 -2.64 27.22 8.68
C VAL A 49 -2.04 25.85 8.99
N THR A 50 -0.94 25.80 9.74
CA THR A 50 -0.44 24.54 10.29
C THR A 50 -1.43 24.09 11.35
N PHE A 51 -2.07 22.95 11.11
CA PHE A 51 -2.98 22.35 12.07
C PHE A 51 -2.14 21.74 13.18
N ASP A 52 -2.10 22.40 14.34
CA ASP A 52 -1.33 21.95 15.50
C ASP A 52 -2.13 20.91 16.33
N MET A 53 -1.44 20.24 17.26
CA MET A 53 -2.09 19.24 18.13
C MET A 53 -3.18 19.85 19.03
N ASP A 54 -3.05 21.11 19.42
CA ASP A 54 -4.02 21.76 20.32
C ASP A 54 -5.36 22.05 19.62
N ARG A 55 -5.31 22.49 18.36
CA ARG A 55 -6.46 22.62 17.47
C ARG A 55 -7.07 21.24 17.20
N THR A 56 -6.25 20.23 16.97
CA THR A 56 -6.72 18.85 16.81
C THR A 56 -7.49 18.38 18.05
N ARG A 57 -6.96 18.64 19.24
CA ARG A 57 -7.62 18.33 20.52
C ARG A 57 -8.93 19.10 20.70
N ALA A 58 -8.95 20.39 20.38
CA ALA A 58 -10.16 21.21 20.45
C ALA A 58 -11.25 20.67 19.52
N VAL A 59 -10.90 20.30 18.28
CA VAL A 59 -11.90 19.77 17.36
C VAL A 59 -12.36 18.37 17.76
N LEU A 60 -11.46 17.48 18.20
CA LEU A 60 -11.86 16.14 18.65
C LEU A 60 -12.81 16.19 19.86
N ARG A 61 -12.69 17.18 20.75
CA ARG A 61 -13.68 17.44 21.80
C ARG A 61 -15.05 17.81 21.22
N ILE A 62 -15.09 18.67 20.20
CA ILE A 62 -16.35 19.01 19.50
C ILE A 62 -16.95 17.77 18.83
N VAL A 63 -16.12 16.94 18.19
CA VAL A 63 -16.53 15.67 17.59
C VAL A 63 -17.17 14.78 18.66
N ASP A 64 -16.54 14.58 19.81
CA ASP A 64 -17.08 13.76 20.89
C ASP A 64 -18.47 14.24 21.37
N VAL A 65 -18.63 15.55 21.58
CA VAL A 65 -19.92 16.15 21.96
C VAL A 65 -20.95 15.94 20.85
N THR A 66 -20.62 16.23 19.59
CA THR A 66 -21.56 16.06 18.47
C THR A 66 -21.99 14.62 18.27
N LEU A 67 -21.12 13.63 18.52
CA LEU A 67 -21.44 12.20 18.41
C LEU A 67 -22.40 11.70 19.49
N THR A 68 -22.47 12.38 20.65
CA THR A 68 -23.43 12.07 21.73
C THR A 68 -24.74 12.84 21.61
N HIS A 69 -24.85 13.76 20.66
CA HIS A 69 -26.02 14.61 20.49
C HIS A 69 -27.28 13.79 20.13
N ALA A 70 -28.45 14.22 20.63
CA ALA A 70 -29.72 13.50 20.42
C ALA A 70 -30.14 13.43 18.94
N MET A 71 -29.89 14.51 18.17
CA MET A 71 -30.23 14.58 16.75
C MET A 71 -29.20 13.86 15.86
N THR A 72 -29.69 12.95 15.02
CA THR A 72 -28.88 12.21 14.02
C THR A 72 -28.14 13.14 13.04
N SER A 73 -28.77 14.23 12.63
CA SER A 73 -28.19 15.22 11.71
C SER A 73 -26.94 15.89 12.29
N VAL A 74 -26.96 16.24 13.58
CA VAL A 74 -25.80 16.80 14.29
C VAL A 74 -24.71 15.74 14.46
N ARG A 75 -25.07 14.49 14.80
CA ARG A 75 -24.12 13.37 14.84
C ARG A 75 -23.40 13.19 13.50
N ARG A 76 -24.14 13.24 12.38
CA ARG A 76 -23.55 13.17 11.02
C ARG A 76 -22.60 14.33 10.74
N SER A 77 -22.93 15.56 11.11
CA SER A 77 -22.01 16.70 10.96
C SER A 77 -20.73 16.53 11.80
N GLY A 78 -20.82 15.88 12.96
CA GLY A 78 -19.64 15.48 13.75
C GLY A 78 -18.74 14.46 13.05
N ILE A 79 -19.35 13.51 12.34
CA ILE A 79 -18.66 12.51 11.53
C ILE A 79 -17.98 13.17 10.31
N GLU A 80 -18.64 14.12 9.65
CA GLU A 80 -18.04 14.92 8.56
C GLU A 80 -16.81 15.67 9.05
N LEU A 81 -16.89 16.29 10.23
CA LEU A 81 -15.77 17.00 10.84
C LEU A 81 -14.59 16.08 11.14
N LEU A 82 -14.86 14.90 11.71
CA LEU A 82 -13.83 13.90 11.99
C LEU A 82 -13.16 13.42 10.70
N HIS A 83 -13.94 13.21 9.64
CA HIS A 83 -13.44 12.80 8.33
C HIS A 83 -12.50 13.83 7.71
N ILE A 84 -12.86 15.12 7.78
CA ILE A 84 -12.02 16.22 7.28
C ILE A 84 -10.66 16.21 7.98
N ILE A 85 -10.64 16.10 9.31
CA ILE A 85 -9.40 16.23 10.09
C ILE A 85 -8.52 14.98 9.99
N LEU A 86 -9.11 13.79 9.91
CA LEU A 86 -8.36 12.58 9.61
C LEU A 86 -7.64 12.64 8.26
N ARG A 87 -8.21 13.35 7.27
CA ARG A 87 -7.55 13.56 5.97
C ARG A 87 -6.43 14.59 6.00
N VAL A 88 -6.57 15.64 6.81
CA VAL A 88 -5.58 16.73 6.92
C VAL A 88 -4.38 16.32 7.76
N SER A 89 -4.63 15.69 8.90
CA SER A 89 -3.64 15.50 9.97
C SER A 89 -3.87 14.15 10.69
N PRO A 90 -3.71 13.00 10.01
CA PRO A 90 -3.95 11.69 10.63
C PRO A 90 -3.00 11.42 11.81
N HIS A 91 -1.76 11.94 11.74
CA HIS A 91 -0.76 11.80 12.81
C HIS A 91 -1.16 12.55 14.08
N ASP A 92 -1.63 13.80 13.96
CA ASP A 92 -2.06 14.59 15.12
C ASP A 92 -3.35 14.03 15.72
N VAL A 93 -4.30 13.57 14.89
CA VAL A 93 -5.50 12.88 15.36
C VAL A 93 -5.12 11.68 16.19
N ARG A 94 -4.19 10.86 15.69
CA ARG A 94 -3.70 9.71 16.43
C ARG A 94 -3.00 10.11 17.73
N ALA A 95 -2.13 11.10 17.71
CA ALA A 95 -1.38 11.54 18.89
C ALA A 95 -2.35 11.96 20.00
N VAL A 96 -3.33 12.80 19.67
CA VAL A 96 -4.35 13.25 20.62
C VAL A 96 -5.25 12.11 21.08
N LEU A 97 -5.73 11.27 20.16
CA LEU A 97 -6.63 10.17 20.51
C LEU A 97 -5.94 9.07 21.32
N ARG A 98 -4.61 8.91 21.24
CA ARG A 98 -3.87 7.96 22.07
C ARG A 98 -3.78 8.38 23.53
N GLU A 99 -3.92 9.67 23.86
CA GLU A 99 -3.95 10.17 25.24
C GLU A 99 -5.04 9.50 26.11
N SER A 100 -6.04 8.85 25.50
CA SER A 100 -7.19 8.23 26.20
C SER A 100 -7.72 6.99 25.44
N ASP A 101 -8.54 6.18 26.08
CA ASP A 101 -9.34 5.13 25.43
C ASP A 101 -10.62 5.66 24.75
N ALA A 102 -10.87 6.97 24.82
CA ALA A 102 -12.08 7.62 24.30
C ALA A 102 -12.32 7.35 22.80
N TRP A 103 -11.25 7.16 22.02
CA TRP A 103 -11.36 6.82 20.60
C TRP A 103 -12.07 5.48 20.36
N VAL A 104 -12.01 4.53 21.29
CA VAL A 104 -12.73 3.25 21.19
C VAL A 104 -14.24 3.49 21.22
N LYS A 105 -14.70 4.36 22.15
CA LYS A 105 -16.11 4.77 22.22
C LYS A 105 -16.51 5.57 20.97
N MET A 106 -15.60 6.39 20.46
CA MET A 106 -15.80 7.13 19.21
C MET A 106 -16.04 6.17 18.03
N VAL A 107 -15.26 5.10 17.90
CA VAL A 107 -15.46 4.07 16.86
C VAL A 107 -16.85 3.44 16.98
N SER A 108 -17.28 3.01 18.18
CA SER A 108 -18.62 2.43 18.38
C SER A 108 -19.74 3.41 17.99
N ARG A 109 -19.62 4.69 18.39
CA ARG A 109 -20.61 5.73 18.06
C ARG A 109 -20.66 6.01 16.56
N VAL A 110 -19.51 6.17 15.89
CA VAL A 110 -19.42 6.40 14.45
C VAL A 110 -20.00 5.21 13.68
N SER A 111 -19.64 3.99 14.10
CA SER A 111 -20.16 2.73 13.56
C SER A 111 -21.68 2.67 13.65
N SER A 112 -22.27 3.07 14.78
CA SER A 112 -23.72 3.07 14.96
C SER A 112 -24.47 4.02 14.01
N VAL A 113 -23.83 5.11 13.55
CA VAL A 113 -24.47 6.12 12.69
C VAL A 113 -24.28 5.83 11.20
N LEU A 114 -23.14 5.24 10.81
CA LEU A 114 -22.76 5.01 9.41
C LEU A 114 -23.09 3.62 8.89
N LEU A 115 -22.96 2.60 9.74
CA LEU A 115 -23.06 1.19 9.32
C LEU A 115 -24.41 0.57 9.69
N GLN A 116 -25.30 1.28 10.38
CA GLN A 116 -26.69 0.87 10.58
C GLN A 116 -27.55 1.51 9.52
N GLY A 117 -28.10 0.70 8.60
CA GLY A 117 -28.88 1.19 7.48
C GLY A 117 -30.12 1.96 7.92
N THR A 118 -30.11 3.31 7.83
CA THR A 118 -31.37 4.04 7.72
C THR A 118 -31.89 3.86 6.30
N SER A 119 -32.65 2.78 6.08
CA SER A 119 -33.52 2.63 4.91
C SER A 119 -34.48 3.81 4.86
N GLY A 120 -34.10 4.86 4.13
CA GLY A 120 -34.89 6.08 4.05
C GLY A 120 -34.12 7.24 3.42
N SER A 121 -34.25 7.34 2.10
CA SER A 121 -34.32 8.59 1.32
C SER A 121 -33.20 9.64 1.45
N GLY A 122 -32.50 9.88 0.33
CA GLY A 122 -32.05 11.23 -0.04
C GLY A 122 -30.69 11.72 0.46
N ALA A 123 -29.78 10.86 0.91
CA ALA A 123 -28.41 11.29 1.24
C ALA A 123 -27.52 11.25 -0.01
N GLY A 124 -27.27 12.43 -0.59
CA GLY A 124 -26.50 12.60 -1.83
C GLY A 124 -25.04 12.15 -1.76
N THR A 125 -24.33 12.28 -2.88
CA THR A 125 -22.94 11.86 -3.15
C THR A 125 -21.87 12.12 -2.07
N LYS A 126 -22.12 12.96 -1.06
CA LYS A 126 -21.19 13.19 0.07
C LYS A 126 -21.18 12.09 1.13
N THR A 127 -22.28 11.37 1.38
CA THR A 127 -22.29 10.21 2.31
C THR A 127 -21.42 9.05 1.81
N MET A 128 -21.24 8.95 0.48
CA MET A 128 -20.39 7.97 -0.19
C MET A 128 -18.94 7.99 0.31
N GLY A 129 -18.40 9.17 0.65
CA GLY A 129 -17.02 9.31 1.13
C GLY A 129 -16.80 8.97 2.60
N MET A 130 -17.87 8.80 3.38
CA MET A 130 -17.81 8.69 4.84
C MET A 130 -17.97 7.26 5.35
N THR A 131 -18.48 6.33 4.53
CA THR A 131 -18.64 4.90 4.86
C THR A 131 -17.32 4.26 5.33
N HIS A 132 -16.19 4.75 4.82
CA HIS A 132 -14.85 4.29 5.18
C HIS A 132 -14.26 4.96 6.43
N LEU A 133 -14.97 5.87 7.11
CA LEU A 133 -14.42 6.55 8.29
C LEU A 133 -14.09 5.60 9.44
N VAL A 134 -14.93 4.59 9.68
CA VAL A 134 -14.68 3.58 10.72
C VAL A 134 -13.37 2.82 10.43
N PRO A 135 -13.20 2.19 9.24
CA PRO A 135 -11.95 1.53 8.94
C PRO A 135 -10.76 2.51 8.87
N ASP A 136 -10.91 3.74 8.39
CA ASP A 136 -9.80 4.72 8.33
C ASP A 136 -9.36 5.18 9.74
N LEU A 137 -10.31 5.33 10.68
CA LEU A 137 -10.01 5.59 12.10
C LEU A 137 -9.32 4.38 12.75
N LEU A 138 -9.82 3.16 12.50
CA LEU A 138 -9.17 1.93 12.97
C LEU A 138 -7.77 1.78 12.38
N GLU A 139 -7.60 2.08 11.09
CA GLU A 139 -6.31 2.08 10.39
C GLU A 139 -5.35 3.02 11.10
N THR A 140 -5.77 4.27 11.31
CA THR A 140 -4.97 5.31 11.97
C THR A 140 -4.56 4.93 13.39
N MET A 141 -5.47 4.35 14.18
CA MET A 141 -5.21 4.02 15.58
C MET A 141 -4.43 2.73 15.77
N LEU A 142 -4.70 1.70 14.95
CA LEU A 142 -4.17 0.35 15.11
C LEU A 142 -2.94 0.04 14.24
N LEU A 143 -2.74 0.72 13.11
CA LEU A 143 -1.50 0.61 12.34
C LEU A 143 -0.39 1.45 12.97
N GLN A 144 0.12 0.91 14.08
CA GLN A 144 1.53 0.86 14.49
C GLN A 144 1.57 0.30 15.93
N CYS A 145 1.73 -1.02 16.00
CA CYS A 145 2.44 -1.71 17.08
C CYS A 145 3.73 -2.39 16.57
N ASP A 146 4.08 -2.23 15.28
CA ASP A 146 5.41 -2.59 14.79
C ASP A 146 6.05 -1.28 14.40
N GLY A 147 6.91 -0.77 15.29
CA GLY A 147 7.96 0.13 14.86
C GLY A 147 8.62 -0.49 13.64
N VAL A 148 8.89 0.35 12.65
CA VAL A 148 9.87 0.06 11.62
C VAL A 148 11.13 -0.34 12.38
N ARG A 149 11.36 -1.65 12.50
CA ARG A 149 12.64 -2.22 12.88
C ARG A 149 13.54 -1.98 11.67
N ASN A 150 13.94 -0.72 11.56
CA ASN A 150 15.10 -0.24 10.83
C ASN A 150 16.35 -0.44 11.70
N ASP A 151 16.32 -1.39 12.65
CA ASP A 151 17.55 -2.02 13.10
C ASP A 151 17.98 -3.01 12.01
N GLY A 152 18.79 -2.50 11.11
CA GLY A 152 19.88 -3.34 10.64
C GLY A 152 20.70 -3.77 11.85
N GLY A 153 20.65 -5.06 12.17
CA GLY A 153 21.70 -5.73 12.93
C GLY A 153 21.37 -6.08 14.39
N PHE A 154 21.94 -7.23 14.76
CA PHE A 154 22.22 -7.74 16.11
C PHE A 154 21.09 -8.46 16.88
N SER A 155 21.16 -9.79 16.76
CA SER A 155 21.07 -10.66 17.92
C SER A 155 22.28 -10.41 18.81
N GLY A 156 22.09 -9.69 19.91
CA GLY A 156 23.03 -9.53 21.01
C GLY A 156 22.23 -9.15 22.24
N GLY A 157 22.15 -10.07 23.21
CA GLY A 157 21.25 -9.95 24.35
C GLY A 157 21.54 -8.72 25.21
N PHE A 158 20.56 -7.84 25.30
CA PHE A 158 20.25 -7.10 26.52
C PHE A 158 18.72 -7.12 26.67
N GLN A 159 18.25 -7.83 27.70
CA GLN A 159 16.94 -7.58 28.28
C GLN A 159 16.94 -6.12 28.72
N GLN A 160 16.25 -5.27 27.97
CA GLN A 160 15.83 -3.99 28.47
C GLN A 160 14.35 -3.87 28.14
N ALA A 161 13.57 -4.07 29.20
CA ALA A 161 12.16 -3.76 29.25
C ALA A 161 11.99 -2.30 28.84
N GLU A 162 11.52 -2.07 27.63
CA GLU A 162 10.80 -0.85 27.33
C GLU A 162 9.40 -1.07 27.88
N GLU A 163 9.19 -0.61 29.12
CA GLU A 163 7.86 -0.33 29.64
C GLU A 163 7.11 0.49 28.59
N ASP A 164 5.97 -0.05 28.16
CA ASP A 164 4.92 0.63 27.41
C ASP A 164 4.35 1.72 28.35
N VAL A 165 5.05 2.86 28.45
CA VAL A 165 4.65 3.99 29.28
C VAL A 165 3.39 4.61 28.68
N GLY A 166 2.24 4.13 29.17
CA GLY A 166 1.09 4.92 29.58
C GLY A 166 0.57 5.98 28.62
N ALA A 167 -0.17 5.55 27.59
CA ALA A 167 -1.49 6.08 27.20
C ALA A 167 -1.87 5.47 25.83
N GLY A 168 -2.74 4.47 25.88
CA GLY A 168 -3.32 3.79 24.73
C GLY A 168 -4.47 2.91 25.22
N ALA A 169 -5.44 2.61 24.36
CA ALA A 169 -6.51 1.70 24.75
C ALA A 169 -5.93 0.32 25.05
N THR A 170 -6.32 -0.27 26.17
CA THR A 170 -5.86 -1.61 26.53
C THR A 170 -6.30 -2.62 25.46
N PRO A 171 -5.49 -3.65 25.16
CA PRO A 171 -5.87 -4.69 24.21
C PRO A 171 -7.25 -5.32 24.51
N GLU A 172 -7.62 -5.44 25.79
CA GLU A 172 -8.91 -5.91 26.26
C GLU A 172 -10.04 -4.97 25.84
N ARG A 173 -9.83 -3.65 25.91
CA ARG A 173 -10.83 -2.66 25.49
C ARG A 173 -11.09 -2.71 23.98
N ILE A 174 -10.09 -3.08 23.20
CA ILE A 174 -10.23 -3.30 21.75
C ILE A 174 -10.97 -4.62 21.47
N LEU A 175 -10.79 -5.64 22.31
CA LEU A 175 -11.57 -6.87 22.24
C LEU A 175 -13.05 -6.59 22.56
N GLU A 176 -13.33 -5.82 23.61
CA GLU A 176 -14.70 -5.40 23.95
C GLU A 176 -15.36 -4.63 22.80
N LEU A 177 -14.63 -3.72 22.14
CA LEU A 177 -15.11 -3.02 20.95
C LEU A 177 -15.45 -3.99 19.82
N PHE A 178 -14.58 -4.96 19.58
CA PHE A 178 -14.81 -5.99 18.58
C PHE A 178 -16.09 -6.78 18.91
N GLU A 179 -16.27 -7.23 20.15
CA GLU A 179 -17.45 -7.96 20.59
C GLU A 179 -18.74 -7.11 20.53
N GLU A 180 -18.66 -5.81 20.83
CA GLU A 180 -19.80 -4.88 20.76
C GLU A 180 -20.25 -4.61 19.30
N CYS A 181 -19.30 -4.45 18.39
CA CYS A 181 -19.58 -4.10 16.99
C CYS A 181 -19.93 -5.32 16.13
N THR A 182 -19.33 -6.47 16.43
CA THR A 182 -19.42 -7.69 15.61
C THR A 182 -20.85 -8.16 15.31
N PRO A 183 -21.79 -8.23 16.27
CA PRO A 183 -23.16 -8.67 15.98
C PRO A 183 -23.86 -7.79 14.94
N LYS A 184 -23.70 -6.47 15.05
CA LYS A 184 -24.31 -5.50 14.13
C LYS A 184 -23.70 -5.60 12.74
N TRP A 185 -22.38 -5.61 12.66
CA TRP A 185 -21.68 -5.75 11.38
C TRP A 185 -21.94 -7.08 10.70
N SER A 186 -22.08 -8.17 11.46
CA SER A 186 -22.39 -9.50 10.93
C SER A 186 -23.80 -9.56 10.32
N MET A 187 -24.78 -8.88 10.94
CA MET A 187 -26.14 -8.78 10.41
C MET A 187 -26.17 -7.98 9.11
N GLU A 188 -25.59 -6.78 9.10
CA GLU A 188 -25.50 -5.93 7.91
C GLU A 188 -24.72 -6.62 6.78
N TRP A 189 -23.61 -7.29 7.10
CA TRP A 189 -22.87 -8.11 6.13
C TRP A 189 -23.76 -9.21 5.53
N LYS A 190 -24.53 -9.93 6.36
CA LYS A 190 -25.43 -10.98 5.90
C LYS A 190 -26.50 -10.43 4.95
N GLU A 191 -27.13 -9.30 5.28
CA GLU A 191 -28.11 -8.64 4.41
C GLU A 191 -27.48 -8.21 3.07
N LEU A 192 -26.26 -7.67 3.12
CA LEU A 192 -25.50 -7.31 1.91
C LEU A 192 -25.19 -8.54 1.04
N MET A 193 -24.78 -9.65 1.65
CA MET A 193 -24.48 -10.90 0.95
C MET A 193 -25.74 -11.61 0.43
N GLU A 194 -26.90 -11.48 1.08
CA GLU A 194 -28.17 -12.04 0.60
C GLU A 194 -28.59 -11.47 -0.77
N MET A 195 -28.16 -10.23 -1.09
CA MET A 195 -28.37 -9.63 -2.41
C MET A 195 -27.56 -10.27 -3.54
N ARG A 196 -26.53 -11.07 -3.21
CA ARG A 196 -25.64 -11.74 -4.18
C ARG A 196 -25.10 -10.74 -5.22
N THR A 197 -25.22 -11.05 -6.52
CA THR A 197 -24.75 -10.21 -7.62
C THR A 197 -25.50 -8.88 -7.74
N ALA A 198 -26.67 -8.72 -7.14
CA ALA A 198 -27.42 -7.47 -7.16
C ALA A 198 -26.74 -6.36 -6.33
N ILE A 199 -25.82 -6.71 -5.42
CA ILE A 199 -25.02 -5.74 -4.66
C ILE A 199 -24.23 -4.81 -5.58
N PHE A 200 -23.76 -5.30 -6.73
CA PHE A 200 -22.94 -4.54 -7.67
C PHE A 200 -23.71 -3.56 -8.54
N ARG A 201 -25.04 -3.47 -8.38
CA ARG A 201 -25.87 -2.45 -9.02
C ARG A 201 -25.80 -1.10 -8.29
N ASP A 202 -25.36 -1.10 -7.04
CA ASP A 202 -25.34 0.07 -6.17
C ASP A 202 -23.96 0.19 -5.52
N ALA A 203 -23.21 1.21 -5.94
CA ALA A 203 -21.86 1.47 -5.45
C ALA A 203 -21.82 1.69 -3.93
N GLU A 204 -22.90 2.23 -3.34
CA GLU A 204 -22.97 2.48 -1.90
C GLU A 204 -22.97 1.17 -1.10
N ARG A 205 -23.69 0.15 -1.60
CA ARG A 205 -23.74 -1.17 -0.97
C ARG A 205 -22.38 -1.87 -1.02
N VAL A 206 -21.67 -1.75 -2.15
CA VAL A 206 -20.31 -2.28 -2.31
C VAL A 206 -19.34 -1.58 -1.36
N GLN A 207 -19.43 -0.25 -1.23
CA GLN A 207 -18.60 0.51 -0.28
C GLN A 207 -18.90 0.15 1.17
N ARG A 208 -20.18 0.00 1.56
CA ARG A 208 -20.56 -0.46 2.90
C ARG A 208 -20.01 -1.86 3.20
N ALA A 209 -20.13 -2.81 2.26
CA ALA A 209 -19.54 -4.14 2.40
C ALA A 209 -18.01 -4.04 2.56
N THR A 210 -17.35 -3.23 1.72
CA THR A 210 -15.90 -3.03 1.77
C THR A 210 -15.46 -2.42 3.11
N ALA A 211 -16.21 -1.45 3.64
CA ALA A 211 -15.93 -0.82 4.91
C ALA A 211 -16.06 -1.80 6.09
N ILE A 212 -17.11 -2.64 6.09
CA ILE A 212 -17.28 -3.70 7.10
C ILE A 212 -16.10 -4.68 7.04
N ALA A 213 -15.74 -5.17 5.85
CA ALA A 213 -14.64 -6.10 5.67
C ALA A 213 -13.29 -5.50 6.13
N ARG A 214 -12.99 -4.23 5.79
CA ARG A 214 -11.80 -3.52 6.27
C ARG A 214 -11.81 -3.36 7.79
N ALA A 215 -12.95 -3.02 8.40
CA ALA A 215 -13.05 -2.87 9.86
C ALA A 215 -12.78 -4.19 10.58
N PHE A 216 -13.33 -5.30 10.08
CA PHE A 216 -12.99 -6.64 10.54
C PHE A 216 -11.49 -6.92 10.39
N ALA A 217 -10.91 -6.65 9.22
CA ALA A 217 -9.49 -6.88 8.97
C ALA A 217 -8.59 -6.16 9.99
N TYR A 218 -8.79 -4.85 10.23
CA TYR A 218 -7.96 -4.10 11.17
C TYR A 218 -8.07 -4.61 12.61
N LEU A 219 -9.29 -4.83 13.12
CA LEU A 219 -9.48 -5.31 14.49
C LEU A 219 -8.94 -6.72 14.68
N THR A 220 -9.24 -7.62 13.74
CA THR A 220 -8.83 -9.03 13.87
C THR A 220 -7.33 -9.22 13.64
N MET A 221 -6.70 -8.44 12.76
CA MET A 221 -5.24 -8.39 12.65
C MET A 221 -4.58 -7.93 13.96
N TYR A 222 -5.08 -6.85 14.57
CA TYR A 222 -4.57 -6.35 15.84
C TYR A 222 -4.72 -7.38 16.97
N LEU A 223 -5.94 -7.92 17.15
CA LEU A 223 -6.25 -8.90 18.19
C LEU A 223 -5.46 -10.19 18.00
N ARG A 224 -5.19 -10.61 16.75
CA ARG A 224 -4.32 -11.75 16.48
C ARG A 224 -2.89 -11.48 16.92
N GLY A 225 -2.34 -10.30 16.62
CA GLY A 225 -0.99 -9.90 17.05
C GLY A 225 -0.83 -9.91 18.57
N ARG A 226 -1.91 -9.61 19.31
CA ARG A 226 -1.97 -9.68 20.78
C ARG A 226 -2.44 -11.03 21.34
N SER A 227 -2.63 -12.05 20.50
CA SER A 227 -3.11 -13.39 20.89
C SER A 227 -4.49 -13.42 21.59
N LEU A 228 -5.35 -12.42 21.34
CA LEU A 228 -6.68 -12.30 21.94
C LEU A 228 -7.81 -12.90 21.08
N LEU A 229 -7.49 -13.43 19.89
CA LEU A 229 -8.48 -14.10 19.04
C LEU A 229 -8.73 -15.55 19.48
N ASN A 230 -9.86 -15.76 20.16
CA ASN A 230 -10.37 -17.07 20.53
C ASN A 230 -10.83 -17.91 19.32
N LYS A 231 -11.02 -19.23 19.55
CA LYS A 231 -11.51 -20.16 18.51
C LYS A 231 -12.87 -19.75 17.94
N SER A 232 -13.79 -19.27 18.78
CA SER A 232 -15.10 -18.75 18.37
C SER A 232 -14.97 -17.56 17.40
N HIS A 233 -14.08 -16.62 17.70
CA HIS A 233 -13.82 -15.45 16.83
C HIS A 233 -13.28 -15.90 15.47
N LYS A 234 -12.33 -16.83 15.45
CA LYS A 234 -11.79 -17.39 14.19
C LYS A 234 -12.86 -18.12 13.38
N GLN A 235 -13.73 -18.89 14.03
CA GLN A 235 -14.85 -19.56 13.37
C GLN A 235 -15.86 -18.58 12.78
N LEU A 236 -16.15 -17.48 13.49
CA LEU A 236 -17.04 -16.44 12.98
C LEU A 236 -16.48 -15.78 11.72
N ILE A 237 -15.21 -15.36 11.75
CA ILE A 237 -14.52 -14.73 10.61
C ILE A 237 -14.55 -15.68 9.40
N ARG A 238 -14.21 -16.95 9.62
CA ARG A 238 -14.30 -17.99 8.59
C ARG A 238 -15.72 -18.10 8.03
N HIS A 239 -16.73 -18.15 8.90
CA HIS A 239 -18.12 -18.28 8.45
C HIS A 239 -18.57 -17.11 7.59
N LEU A 240 -18.19 -15.88 7.97
CA LEU A 240 -18.59 -14.66 7.27
C LEU A 240 -17.88 -14.49 5.92
N PHE A 241 -16.58 -14.76 5.85
CA PHE A 241 -15.75 -14.41 4.69
C PHE A 241 -15.30 -15.58 3.83
N THR A 242 -15.51 -16.84 4.25
CA THR A 242 -15.24 -18.02 3.41
C THR A 242 -16.49 -18.86 3.17
N VAL A 243 -17.21 -19.28 4.22
CA VAL A 243 -18.27 -20.30 4.10
C VAL A 243 -19.58 -19.71 3.54
N LYS A 244 -20.00 -18.55 4.02
CA LYS A 244 -21.28 -17.91 3.61
C LYS A 244 -21.13 -16.91 2.46
N MET A 245 -20.02 -16.96 1.73
CA MET A 245 -19.81 -16.06 0.61
C MET A 245 -20.66 -16.46 -0.59
N PRO A 246 -21.50 -15.56 -1.13
CA PRO A 246 -22.41 -15.87 -2.22
C PRO A 246 -21.77 -15.76 -3.62
N PHE A 247 -20.51 -15.30 -3.70
CA PHE A 247 -19.76 -15.10 -4.92
C PHE A 247 -18.38 -15.74 -4.82
N THR A 248 -17.85 -16.17 -5.97
CA THR A 248 -16.46 -16.59 -6.09
C THR A 248 -15.53 -15.39 -6.25
N ILE A 249 -14.25 -15.52 -5.88
CA ILE A 249 -13.24 -14.47 -6.12
C ILE A 249 -13.17 -14.09 -7.61
N HIS A 250 -13.36 -15.06 -8.49
CA HIS A 250 -13.34 -14.84 -9.94
C HIS A 250 -14.50 -13.98 -10.44
N GLU A 251 -15.61 -13.90 -9.70
CA GLU A 251 -16.71 -12.98 -10.00
C GLU A 251 -16.40 -11.54 -9.54
N LEU A 252 -15.54 -11.39 -8.53
CA LEU A 252 -15.11 -10.08 -8.02
C LEU A 252 -13.96 -9.49 -8.82
N ILE A 253 -13.03 -10.33 -9.28
CA ILE A 253 -11.91 -9.90 -10.10
C ILE A 253 -12.35 -10.00 -11.55
N PRO A 254 -12.57 -8.89 -12.26
CA PRO A 254 -12.96 -8.95 -13.65
C PRO A 254 -11.88 -9.69 -14.45
N ALA A 255 -12.24 -10.82 -15.04
CA ALA A 255 -11.42 -11.43 -16.07
C ALA A 255 -11.39 -10.47 -17.27
N THR A 256 -10.20 -10.20 -17.78
CA THR A 256 -9.98 -9.42 -19.01
C THR A 256 -10.87 -9.96 -20.14
N ALA A 257 -11.88 -9.17 -20.51
CA ALA A 257 -12.62 -9.16 -21.77
C ALA A 257 -12.87 -10.51 -22.48
N ALA A 258 -14.05 -11.08 -22.27
CA ALA A 258 -14.72 -11.91 -23.28
C ALA A 258 -16.26 -11.79 -23.29
N ALA A 259 -16.87 -11.02 -22.39
CA ALA A 259 -18.32 -10.80 -22.42
C ALA A 259 -18.65 -9.37 -22.00
N SER A 260 -19.47 -8.69 -22.81
CA SER A 260 -19.93 -7.30 -22.67
C SER A 260 -18.96 -6.23 -23.20
N GLY A 261 -18.97 -6.06 -24.52
CA GLY A 261 -18.54 -4.81 -25.14
C GLY A 261 -19.60 -3.73 -24.90
N HIS A 262 -19.61 -3.08 -23.74
CA HIS A 262 -20.30 -1.82 -23.49
C HIS A 262 -19.43 -0.98 -22.54
N GLY A 263 -18.91 0.14 -23.04
CA GLY A 263 -17.91 1.01 -22.38
C GLY A 263 -18.41 1.84 -21.19
N GLY A 264 -19.23 1.27 -20.31
CA GLY A 264 -19.78 1.95 -19.12
C GLY A 264 -19.37 1.39 -17.76
N ASP A 265 -18.74 0.21 -17.68
CA ASP A 265 -18.61 -0.57 -16.44
C ASP A 265 -17.31 -0.35 -15.63
N ASN A 266 -16.47 0.63 -16.02
CA ASN A 266 -15.13 0.83 -15.45
C ASN A 266 -15.11 1.33 -14.00
N GLY A 267 -16.19 1.91 -13.49
CA GLY A 267 -16.29 2.26 -12.05
C GLY A 267 -16.54 1.02 -11.18
N ASN A 268 -17.28 0.05 -11.72
CA ASN A 268 -17.69 -1.17 -11.03
C ASN A 268 -16.52 -2.15 -10.86
N CYS A 269 -15.59 -2.20 -11.81
CA CYS A 269 -14.44 -3.10 -11.72
C CYS A 269 -13.47 -2.73 -10.57
N ASN A 270 -13.26 -1.44 -10.31
CA ASN A 270 -12.38 -1.00 -9.24
C ASN A 270 -13.00 -1.25 -7.86
N THR A 271 -14.29 -0.95 -7.68
CA THR A 271 -15.00 -1.20 -6.41
C THR A 271 -15.11 -2.68 -6.08
N ARG A 272 -15.27 -3.55 -7.09
CA ARG A 272 -15.22 -5.00 -6.89
C ARG A 272 -13.84 -5.51 -6.49
N MET A 273 -12.77 -4.96 -7.08
CA MET A 273 -11.40 -5.28 -6.68
C MET A 273 -11.12 -4.81 -5.24
N GLU A 274 -11.57 -3.63 -4.85
CA GLU A 274 -11.46 -3.11 -3.49
C GLU A 274 -12.21 -4.00 -2.47
N LEU A 275 -13.42 -4.46 -2.81
CA LEU A 275 -14.16 -5.41 -1.98
C LEU A 275 -13.42 -6.75 -1.87
N ALA A 276 -12.92 -7.29 -2.98
CA ALA A 276 -12.15 -8.54 -2.99
C ALA A 276 -10.90 -8.44 -2.11
N ASN A 277 -10.21 -7.30 -2.18
CA ASN A 277 -9.05 -7.01 -1.35
C ASN A 277 -9.41 -6.96 0.14
N ALA A 278 -10.49 -6.26 0.48
CA ALA A 278 -10.95 -6.16 1.87
C ALA A 278 -11.34 -7.53 2.45
N ILE A 279 -11.96 -8.40 1.66
CA ILE A 279 -12.29 -9.78 2.05
C ILE A 279 -11.01 -10.59 2.26
N ALA A 280 -10.04 -10.48 1.35
CA ALA A 280 -8.75 -11.15 1.47
C ALA A 280 -8.00 -10.71 2.74
N ASP A 281 -7.99 -9.41 3.04
CA ASP A 281 -7.39 -8.85 4.26
C ASP A 281 -8.09 -9.35 5.53
N ALA A 282 -9.43 -9.45 5.52
CA ALA A 282 -10.21 -10.01 6.63
C ALA A 282 -9.94 -11.51 6.87
N CYS A 283 -9.48 -12.23 5.83
CA CYS A 283 -9.13 -13.65 5.93
C CYS A 283 -7.69 -13.89 6.43
N LEU A 284 -6.78 -12.91 6.34
CA LEU A 284 -5.39 -13.04 6.77
C LEU A 284 -5.25 -13.56 8.22
N PRO A 285 -6.02 -13.06 9.21
CA PRO A 285 -6.00 -13.52 10.60
C PRO A 285 -6.39 -14.98 10.83
N VAL A 286 -7.01 -15.66 9.86
CA VAL A 286 -7.43 -17.07 10.01
C VAL A 286 -6.77 -18.01 9.00
N ALA A 287 -6.03 -17.48 8.02
CA ALA A 287 -5.44 -18.25 6.92
C ALA A 287 -4.39 -19.31 7.36
N ASP A 288 -3.82 -19.20 8.55
CA ASP A 288 -2.89 -20.20 9.08
C ASP A 288 -3.58 -21.50 9.50
N SER A 289 -4.78 -21.38 10.06
CA SER A 289 -5.54 -22.42 10.74
C SER A 289 -6.75 -22.89 9.94
N ALA A 290 -7.19 -22.09 8.97
CA ALA A 290 -8.30 -22.40 8.07
C ALA A 290 -7.79 -22.54 6.62
N GLY A 291 -7.80 -23.77 6.10
CA GLY A 291 -7.29 -24.07 4.75
C GLY A 291 -8.07 -23.38 3.64
N ASP A 292 -9.38 -23.21 3.82
CA ASP A 292 -10.27 -22.47 2.92
C ASP A 292 -9.94 -20.97 2.86
N ALA A 293 -9.62 -20.33 4.00
CA ALA A 293 -9.17 -18.94 4.02
C ALA A 293 -7.83 -18.76 3.30
N CYS A 294 -6.90 -19.71 3.47
CA CYS A 294 -5.64 -19.72 2.73
C CYS A 294 -5.86 -19.91 1.22
N GLN A 295 -6.81 -20.77 0.83
CA GLN A 295 -7.15 -21.01 -0.56
C GLN A 295 -7.79 -19.77 -1.19
N LEU A 296 -8.72 -19.11 -0.48
CA LEU A 296 -9.30 -17.83 -0.90
C LEU A 296 -8.21 -16.79 -1.15
N LEU A 297 -7.30 -16.59 -0.20
CA LEU A 297 -6.17 -15.65 -0.34
C LEU A 297 -5.30 -15.98 -1.57
N ARG A 298 -4.99 -17.27 -1.76
CA ARG A 298 -4.21 -17.77 -2.90
C ARG A 298 -4.90 -17.47 -4.23
N ASP A 299 -6.20 -17.73 -4.32
CA ASP A 299 -6.99 -17.54 -5.54
C ASP A 299 -7.13 -16.05 -5.88
N PHE A 300 -7.35 -15.21 -4.86
CA PHE A 300 -7.40 -13.75 -4.99
C PHE A 300 -6.09 -13.19 -5.55
N LEU A 301 -4.98 -13.46 -4.87
CA LEU A 301 -3.67 -12.94 -5.28
C LEU A 301 -3.26 -13.47 -6.66
N SER A 302 -3.52 -14.75 -6.94
CA SER A 302 -3.24 -15.35 -8.25
C SER A 302 -4.06 -14.70 -9.36
N ALA A 303 -5.35 -14.48 -9.14
CA ALA A 303 -6.24 -13.86 -10.11
C ALA A 303 -5.91 -12.38 -10.33
N ALA A 304 -5.65 -11.62 -9.25
CA ALA A 304 -5.30 -10.20 -9.34
C ALA A 304 -3.98 -10.00 -10.09
N LEU A 305 -2.95 -10.79 -9.76
CA LEU A 305 -1.68 -10.75 -10.47
C LEU A 305 -1.83 -11.23 -11.92
N ARG A 306 -2.65 -12.25 -12.20
CA ARG A 306 -2.90 -12.72 -13.57
C ARG A 306 -3.60 -11.65 -14.41
N ALA A 307 -4.61 -10.97 -13.86
CA ALA A 307 -5.30 -9.88 -14.55
C ALA A 307 -4.31 -8.75 -14.94
N ALA A 308 -3.40 -8.39 -14.02
CA ALA A 308 -2.32 -7.44 -14.32
C ALA A 308 -1.27 -7.98 -15.32
N ASN A 309 -1.13 -9.30 -15.48
CA ASN A 309 -0.21 -9.88 -16.45
C ASN A 309 -0.84 -10.08 -17.85
N GLY A 310 -2.16 -10.26 -17.94
CA GLY A 310 -2.88 -10.66 -19.17
C GLY A 310 -3.44 -9.53 -20.03
N ALA A 311 -3.32 -8.27 -19.62
CA ALA A 311 -3.92 -7.12 -20.31
C ALA A 311 -3.32 -6.79 -21.70
N SER A 312 -2.34 -7.56 -22.21
CA SER A 312 -1.54 -7.18 -23.38
C SER A 312 -1.46 -8.23 -24.50
N SER A 313 -2.18 -9.36 -24.44
CA SER A 313 -2.00 -10.44 -25.43
C SER A 313 -3.12 -10.57 -26.47
N SER A 314 -4.00 -9.58 -26.65
CA SER A 314 -5.07 -9.63 -27.66
C SER A 314 -5.16 -8.35 -28.51
N SER A 315 -4.02 -7.85 -28.99
CA SER A 315 -4.01 -6.82 -30.03
C SER A 315 -2.71 -6.86 -30.86
N SER A 316 -2.46 -8.00 -31.51
CA SER A 316 -1.51 -8.08 -32.63
C SER A 316 -2.28 -8.24 -33.95
N SER A 317 -3.10 -7.23 -34.28
CA SER A 317 -3.54 -6.93 -35.66
C SER A 317 -4.49 -5.73 -35.67
N SER A 318 -3.95 -4.51 -35.57
CA SER A 318 -4.50 -3.30 -36.21
C SER A 318 -3.69 -2.10 -35.74
N ALA A 319 -2.69 -1.73 -36.54
CA ALA A 319 -2.07 -0.42 -36.43
C ALA A 319 -3.10 0.66 -36.81
N LEU A 320 -3.04 1.81 -36.14
CA LEU A 320 -3.81 3.05 -36.32
C LEU A 320 -5.00 3.27 -35.36
N ARG A 321 -4.69 3.46 -34.06
CA ARG A 321 -5.27 4.54 -33.23
C ARG A 321 -4.65 4.56 -31.83
N PRO A 322 -4.21 5.72 -31.30
CA PRO A 322 -3.79 5.82 -29.90
C PRO A 322 -5.04 5.90 -29.01
N GLN A 323 -5.56 4.76 -28.54
CA GLN A 323 -6.49 4.74 -27.41
C GLN A 323 -5.70 4.72 -26.10
N GLY A 324 -5.25 5.89 -25.67
CA GLY A 324 -4.72 6.10 -24.33
C GLY A 324 -5.86 6.02 -23.31
N GLY A 325 -5.86 5.02 -22.44
CA GLY A 325 -6.84 4.95 -21.34
C GLY A 325 -6.90 3.63 -20.57
N GLY A 326 -6.38 2.53 -21.13
CA GLY A 326 -6.38 1.21 -20.48
C GLY A 326 -5.15 0.94 -19.59
N GLU A 327 -3.96 1.40 -20.00
CA GLU A 327 -2.69 1.03 -19.36
C GLU A 327 -2.37 1.80 -18.08
N GLY A 328 -3.00 2.97 -17.86
CA GLY A 328 -2.73 3.81 -16.68
C GLY A 328 -3.17 3.17 -15.35
N ARG A 329 -4.30 2.44 -15.34
CA ARG A 329 -4.90 1.93 -14.10
C ARG A 329 -4.29 0.64 -13.53
N MET A 330 -3.32 0.02 -14.22
CA MET A 330 -2.71 -1.22 -13.75
C MET A 330 -1.99 -1.03 -12.41
N ALA A 331 -1.24 0.06 -12.24
CA ALA A 331 -0.53 0.34 -11.00
C ALA A 331 -1.50 0.50 -9.82
N THR A 332 -2.65 1.14 -10.05
CA THR A 332 -3.62 1.42 -8.97
C THR A 332 -4.32 0.15 -8.50
N GLN A 333 -4.65 -0.75 -9.43
CA GLN A 333 -5.29 -2.03 -9.12
C GLN A 333 -4.35 -3.00 -8.40
N LEU A 334 -3.03 -2.85 -8.58
CA LEU A 334 -2.02 -3.70 -7.93
C LEU A 334 -1.74 -3.32 -6.47
N LEU A 335 -2.01 -2.07 -6.05
CA LEU A 335 -1.67 -1.61 -4.69
C LEU A 335 -2.33 -2.45 -3.60
N GLY A 336 -3.62 -2.77 -3.73
CA GLY A 336 -4.34 -3.62 -2.78
C GLY A 336 -3.67 -5.00 -2.65
N PRO A 337 -3.63 -5.80 -3.74
CA PRO A 337 -3.01 -7.12 -3.74
C PRO A 337 -1.57 -7.14 -3.20
N LEU A 338 -0.76 -6.12 -3.52
CA LEU A 338 0.61 -5.99 -3.02
C LEU A 338 0.64 -5.71 -1.51
N ARG A 339 -0.25 -4.86 -0.98
CA ARG A 339 -0.38 -4.61 0.46
C ARG A 339 -0.84 -5.87 1.21
N THR A 340 -1.80 -6.61 0.67
CA THR A 340 -2.25 -7.90 1.23
C THR A 340 -1.11 -8.92 1.24
N LEU A 341 -0.38 -9.04 0.13
CA LEU A 341 0.77 -9.96 0.02
C LEU A 341 1.89 -9.59 1.00
N ARG A 342 2.24 -8.30 1.10
CA ARG A 342 3.19 -7.78 2.07
C ARG A 342 2.77 -8.11 3.50
N THR A 343 1.51 -7.87 3.83
CA THR A 343 0.97 -8.17 5.16
C THR A 343 1.05 -9.66 5.47
N ALA A 344 0.71 -10.52 4.50
CA ALA A 344 0.81 -11.97 4.64
C ALA A 344 2.23 -12.43 4.99
N PHE A 345 3.25 -11.89 4.31
CA PHE A 345 4.64 -12.28 4.55
C PHE A 345 5.26 -11.65 5.79
N VAL A 346 4.95 -10.38 6.09
CA VAL A 346 5.50 -9.69 7.26
C VAL A 346 4.88 -10.24 8.55
N ARG A 347 3.56 -10.44 8.59
CA ARG A 347 2.85 -10.84 9.82
C ARG A 347 2.75 -12.35 10.00
N PHE A 348 2.75 -13.13 8.93
CA PHE A 348 2.60 -14.59 8.98
C PHE A 348 3.67 -15.36 8.18
N PRO A 349 4.98 -15.06 8.38
CA PRO A 349 6.06 -15.64 7.57
C PRO A 349 6.19 -17.16 7.71
N THR A 350 5.83 -17.74 8.86
CA THR A 350 6.05 -19.17 9.10
C THR A 350 5.05 -20.07 8.38
N SER A 351 3.79 -19.63 8.27
CA SER A 351 2.69 -20.45 7.74
C SER A 351 2.28 -20.09 6.30
N LEU A 352 2.25 -18.80 5.96
CA LEU A 352 1.76 -18.33 4.66
C LEU A 352 2.87 -18.20 3.62
N LEU A 353 4.11 -17.89 4.04
CA LEU A 353 5.22 -17.71 3.10
C LEU A 353 5.44 -18.93 2.20
N PRO A 354 5.58 -20.17 2.72
CA PRO A 354 5.82 -21.33 1.86
C PRO A 354 4.67 -21.60 0.88
N ARG A 355 3.43 -21.23 1.26
CA ARG A 355 2.22 -21.47 0.47
C ARG A 355 2.00 -20.45 -0.64
N LEU A 356 2.56 -19.26 -0.50
CA LEU A 356 2.37 -18.13 -1.42
C LEU A 356 3.65 -17.76 -2.20
N LEU A 357 4.77 -18.44 -1.94
CA LEU A 357 6.07 -18.16 -2.58
C LEU A 357 6.04 -18.19 -4.11
N PHE A 358 5.19 -19.04 -4.70
CA PHE A 358 5.00 -19.13 -6.14
C PHE A 358 4.46 -17.83 -6.79
N LEU A 359 3.95 -16.89 -5.98
CA LEU A 359 3.47 -15.59 -6.42
C LEU A 359 4.59 -14.55 -6.63
N ALA A 360 5.82 -14.82 -6.18
CA ALA A 360 6.91 -13.85 -6.31
C ALA A 360 7.26 -13.52 -7.78
N PRO A 361 7.42 -14.49 -8.71
CA PRO A 361 7.61 -14.17 -10.13
C PRO A 361 6.46 -13.41 -10.80
N PRO A 362 5.17 -13.83 -10.69
CA PRO A 362 4.07 -13.07 -11.31
C PRO A 362 3.86 -11.69 -10.69
N MET A 363 4.22 -11.49 -9.42
CA MET A 363 4.27 -10.18 -8.78
C MET A 363 5.28 -9.27 -9.49
N MET A 364 6.54 -9.73 -9.62
CA MET A 364 7.59 -8.95 -10.28
C MET A 364 7.23 -8.59 -11.72
N ARG A 365 6.61 -9.51 -12.47
CA ARG A 365 6.14 -9.24 -13.84
C ARG A 365 5.00 -8.21 -13.89
N ALA A 366 4.07 -8.26 -12.94
CA ALA A 366 2.97 -7.31 -12.87
C ALA A 366 3.49 -5.89 -12.53
N VAL A 367 4.41 -5.79 -11.57
CA VAL A 367 5.03 -4.51 -11.17
C VAL A 367 5.90 -3.96 -12.30
N MET A 368 6.65 -4.80 -13.02
CA MET A 368 7.43 -4.37 -14.18
C MET A 368 6.54 -3.77 -15.28
N ARG A 369 5.37 -4.38 -15.56
CA ARG A 369 4.40 -3.80 -16.51
C ARG A 369 3.81 -2.48 -16.00
N ALA A 370 3.46 -2.42 -14.71
CA ALA A 370 2.99 -1.18 -14.10
C ALA A 370 4.06 -0.07 -14.12
N ALA A 371 5.34 -0.42 -13.99
CA ALA A 371 6.45 0.49 -14.12
C ALA A 371 6.60 1.02 -15.57
N CYS A 372 6.27 0.21 -16.58
CA CYS A 372 6.26 0.67 -17.97
C CYS A 372 5.09 1.59 -18.33
N SER A 373 4.02 1.66 -17.52
CA SER A 373 2.87 2.52 -17.83
C SER A 373 3.20 4.01 -17.64
N THR A 374 2.52 4.90 -18.36
CA THR A 374 2.76 6.34 -18.30
C THR A 374 2.25 7.02 -17.03
N ASP A 375 1.48 6.31 -16.19
CA ASP A 375 0.90 6.86 -14.95
C ASP A 375 1.98 7.06 -13.88
N SER A 376 2.41 8.31 -13.72
CA SER A 376 3.60 8.71 -12.96
C SER A 376 3.47 8.66 -11.44
N LEU A 377 2.25 8.60 -10.88
CA LEU A 377 2.04 8.80 -9.44
C LEU A 377 2.00 7.51 -8.60
N LYS A 378 1.66 6.34 -9.18
CA LYS A 378 1.39 5.12 -8.41
C LYS A 378 2.35 3.95 -8.68
N TRP A 379 3.21 4.06 -9.70
CA TRP A 379 4.25 3.05 -9.95
C TRP A 379 5.25 3.01 -8.78
N GLY A 380 5.63 4.16 -8.21
CA GLY A 380 6.60 4.24 -7.12
C GLY A 380 6.15 3.46 -5.89
N GLU A 381 4.89 3.63 -5.47
CA GLU A 381 4.33 2.89 -4.35
C GLU A 381 4.25 1.38 -4.63
N ALA A 382 3.81 0.98 -5.83
CA ALA A 382 3.77 -0.43 -6.21
C ALA A 382 5.17 -1.06 -6.23
N SER A 383 6.17 -0.33 -6.73
CA SER A 383 7.57 -0.74 -6.74
C SER A 383 8.13 -0.90 -5.32
N LEU A 384 7.83 0.05 -4.41
CA LEU A 384 8.27 -0.01 -3.01
C LEU A 384 7.62 -1.19 -2.26
N LEU A 385 6.32 -1.42 -2.45
CA LEU A 385 5.63 -2.58 -1.85
C LEU A 385 6.21 -3.90 -2.36
N ALA A 386 6.54 -3.98 -3.65
CA ALA A 386 7.18 -5.16 -4.24
C ALA A 386 8.61 -5.37 -3.74
N ALA A 387 9.38 -4.29 -3.56
CA ALA A 387 10.71 -4.34 -2.98
C ALA A 387 10.67 -4.79 -1.51
N ASP A 388 9.71 -4.31 -0.72
CA ASP A 388 9.45 -4.76 0.66
C ASP A 388 9.16 -6.27 0.70
N VAL A 389 8.25 -6.74 -0.16
CA VAL A 389 7.93 -8.17 -0.30
C VAL A 389 9.18 -8.98 -0.66
N LEU A 390 9.92 -8.55 -1.68
CA LEU A 390 11.14 -9.23 -2.11
C LEU A 390 12.20 -9.28 -1.00
N SER A 391 12.38 -8.19 -0.25
CA SER A 391 13.30 -8.13 0.89
C SER A 391 12.93 -9.15 1.97
N VAL A 392 11.64 -9.29 2.30
CA VAL A 392 11.16 -10.30 3.28
C VAL A 392 11.41 -11.72 2.76
N LEU A 393 11.14 -11.95 1.47
CA LEU A 393 11.35 -13.25 0.84
C LEU A 393 12.83 -13.66 0.82
N LEU A 394 13.74 -12.74 0.49
CA LEU A 394 15.18 -12.97 0.45
C LEU A 394 15.80 -13.13 1.85
N ALA A 395 15.22 -12.51 2.87
CA ALA A 395 15.64 -12.71 4.26
C ALA A 395 15.11 -14.03 4.86
N SER A 396 14.18 -14.72 4.18
CA SER A 396 13.50 -15.89 4.73
C SER A 396 14.30 -17.17 4.54
N GLN A 397 14.72 -17.77 5.67
CA GLN A 397 15.36 -19.09 5.68
C GLN A 397 14.43 -20.20 5.16
N THR A 398 13.11 -20.08 5.36
CA THR A 398 12.15 -21.07 4.87
C THR A 398 11.99 -21.03 3.34
N ALA A 399 12.18 -19.85 2.73
CA ALA A 399 12.20 -19.71 1.28
C ALA A 399 13.48 -20.30 0.69
N ALA A 400 14.61 -20.09 1.37
CA ALA A 400 15.92 -20.56 0.94
C ALA A 400 16.12 -22.07 1.10
N SER A 401 15.46 -22.72 2.07
CA SER A 401 15.59 -24.16 2.31
C SER A 401 14.81 -25.03 1.33
N LEU A 402 13.79 -24.48 0.67
CA LEU A 402 12.96 -25.20 -0.31
C LEU A 402 13.56 -25.11 -1.71
N LYS A 403 13.80 -26.25 -2.38
CA LYS A 403 14.33 -26.29 -3.76
C LYS A 403 13.43 -25.55 -4.76
N SER A 404 12.10 -25.71 -4.64
CA SER A 404 11.14 -24.93 -5.43
C SER A 404 11.15 -23.45 -5.06
N GLY A 405 11.44 -23.13 -3.80
CA GLY A 405 11.54 -21.76 -3.31
C GLY A 405 12.71 -21.01 -3.91
N LEU A 406 13.91 -21.60 -3.93
CA LEU A 406 15.08 -21.01 -4.60
C LEU A 406 14.82 -20.73 -6.08
N ARG A 407 14.09 -21.61 -6.78
CA ARG A 407 13.69 -21.37 -8.18
C ARG A 407 12.79 -20.14 -8.31
N PHE A 408 11.74 -20.04 -7.49
CA PHE A 408 10.85 -18.86 -7.53
C PHE A 408 11.56 -17.56 -7.14
N LEU A 409 12.48 -17.61 -6.17
CA LEU A 409 13.31 -16.47 -5.80
C LEU A 409 14.24 -16.07 -6.93
N SER A 410 14.90 -17.03 -7.59
CA SER A 410 15.76 -16.78 -8.75
C SER A 410 14.98 -16.08 -9.87
N ASP A 411 13.84 -16.65 -10.27
CA ASP A 411 12.97 -16.08 -11.30
C ASP A 411 12.51 -14.65 -10.97
N ALA A 412 12.26 -14.35 -9.69
CA ALA A 412 11.85 -13.01 -9.23
C ALA A 412 13.04 -12.03 -9.21
N VAL A 413 14.20 -12.45 -8.70
CA VAL A 413 15.42 -11.64 -8.59
C VAL A 413 15.95 -11.26 -9.97
N LEU A 414 15.91 -12.19 -10.93
CA LEU A 414 16.38 -11.94 -12.30
C LEU A 414 15.51 -10.93 -13.07
N MET A 415 14.31 -10.62 -12.58
CA MET A 415 13.48 -9.56 -13.11
C MET A 415 13.87 -8.17 -12.58
N VAL A 416 14.60 -8.08 -11.47
CA VAL A 416 14.96 -6.80 -10.84
C VAL A 416 15.76 -5.91 -11.78
N PRO A 417 16.84 -6.34 -12.45
CA PRO A 417 17.59 -5.47 -13.37
C PRO A 417 16.71 -4.92 -14.51
N ARG A 418 15.82 -5.76 -15.07
CA ARG A 418 14.89 -5.36 -16.14
C ARG A 418 13.85 -4.35 -15.65
N LEU A 419 13.33 -4.55 -14.43
CA LEU A 419 12.41 -3.62 -13.79
C LEU A 419 13.09 -2.28 -13.49
N LEU A 420 14.30 -2.29 -12.94
CA LEU A 420 15.03 -1.05 -12.66
C LEU A 420 15.38 -0.31 -13.95
N PHE A 421 15.72 -1.05 -15.01
CA PHE A 421 15.96 -0.47 -16.32
C PHE A 421 14.71 0.22 -16.90
N SER A 422 13.51 -0.37 -16.75
CA SER A 422 12.28 0.25 -17.25
C SER A 422 11.92 1.56 -16.55
N LEU A 423 12.48 1.82 -15.36
CA LEU A 423 12.30 3.06 -14.62
C LEU A 423 13.18 4.22 -15.14
N ARG A 424 14.14 3.97 -16.04
CA ARG A 424 15.06 4.99 -16.59
C ARG A 424 14.33 6.22 -17.13
N GLY A 425 13.15 6.06 -17.74
CA GLY A 425 12.36 7.13 -18.35
C GLY A 425 11.48 7.95 -17.39
N LYS A 426 11.45 7.67 -16.08
CA LYS A 426 10.53 8.31 -15.13
C LYS A 426 10.99 9.70 -14.71
N ALA A 427 10.11 10.70 -14.71
CA ALA A 427 10.49 12.09 -14.42
C ALA A 427 10.99 12.33 -12.98
N GLU A 428 10.40 11.67 -11.98
CA GLU A 428 10.65 11.95 -10.57
C GLU A 428 11.90 11.23 -10.02
N SER A 429 13.00 11.98 -9.85
CA SER A 429 14.30 11.43 -9.41
C SER A 429 14.30 10.90 -7.97
N ALA A 430 13.56 11.53 -7.03
CA ALA A 430 13.54 11.11 -5.62
C ALA A 430 12.82 9.75 -5.42
N THR A 431 11.64 9.58 -6.02
CA THR A 431 10.90 8.31 -5.99
C THR A 431 11.66 7.21 -6.72
N LEU A 432 12.32 7.55 -7.84
CA LEU A 432 13.21 6.65 -8.56
C LEU A 432 14.36 6.16 -7.69
N ASP A 433 15.11 7.07 -7.06
CA ASP A 433 16.24 6.74 -6.18
C ASP A 433 15.80 5.81 -5.05
N ARG A 434 14.68 6.13 -4.39
CA ARG A 434 14.13 5.31 -3.31
C ARG A 434 13.74 3.91 -3.78
N ALA A 435 13.11 3.79 -4.94
CA ALA A 435 12.72 2.50 -5.50
C ALA A 435 13.95 1.66 -5.90
N VAL A 436 14.94 2.27 -6.57
CA VAL A 436 16.18 1.60 -6.98
C VAL A 436 16.94 1.12 -5.74
N TYR A 437 17.11 1.98 -4.74
CA TYR A 437 17.75 1.62 -3.48
C TYR A 437 17.04 0.44 -2.78
N ALA A 438 15.70 0.48 -2.70
CA ALA A 438 14.91 -0.56 -2.05
C ALA A 438 15.05 -1.95 -2.70
N PHE A 439 15.31 -2.01 -4.01
CA PHE A 439 15.59 -3.28 -4.70
C PHE A 439 17.06 -3.71 -4.61
N LEU A 440 18.00 -2.78 -4.69
CA LEU A 440 19.44 -3.11 -4.63
C LEU A 440 19.88 -3.54 -3.22
N GLN A 441 19.32 -2.93 -2.17
CA GLN A 441 19.71 -3.22 -0.80
C GLN A 441 19.55 -4.70 -0.40
N PRO A 442 18.40 -5.36 -0.63
CA PRO A 442 18.27 -6.78 -0.31
C PRO A 442 19.15 -7.66 -1.20
N LEU A 443 19.37 -7.31 -2.47
CA LEU A 443 20.28 -8.05 -3.34
C LEU A 443 21.74 -7.98 -2.86
N TRP A 444 22.18 -6.80 -2.43
CA TRP A 444 23.51 -6.61 -1.85
C TRP A 444 23.69 -7.44 -0.57
N ARG A 445 22.67 -7.52 0.29
CA ARG A 445 22.70 -8.40 1.48
C ARG A 445 22.82 -9.88 1.12
N VAL A 446 22.10 -10.31 0.07
CA VAL A 446 22.15 -11.70 -0.42
C VAL A 446 23.54 -12.03 -1.00
N ALA A 447 24.13 -11.10 -1.75
CA ALA A 447 25.46 -11.25 -2.34
C ALA A 447 26.58 -11.25 -1.28
N SER A 448 26.55 -10.30 -0.36
CA SER A 448 27.54 -10.19 0.72
C SER A 448 27.42 -11.29 1.78
N GLY A 449 26.21 -11.78 2.03
CA GLY A 449 25.93 -12.78 3.06
C GLY A 449 26.10 -14.24 2.64
N GLY A 450 26.50 -14.52 1.39
CA GLY A 450 26.68 -15.88 0.90
C GLY A 450 25.37 -16.69 0.86
N HIS A 451 24.28 -16.08 0.40
CA HIS A 451 22.98 -16.73 0.37
C HIS A 451 22.93 -17.93 -0.62
N PRO A 452 22.23 -19.04 -0.31
CA PRO A 452 22.18 -20.24 -1.18
C PRO A 452 21.71 -19.98 -2.61
N LEU A 453 20.92 -18.93 -2.82
CA LEU A 453 20.47 -18.47 -4.14
C LEU A 453 21.63 -18.20 -5.11
N LEU A 454 22.78 -17.74 -4.60
CA LEU A 454 23.95 -17.37 -5.39
C LEU A 454 25.08 -18.41 -5.30
N GLN A 455 24.85 -19.53 -4.60
CA GLN A 455 25.82 -20.62 -4.43
C GLN A 455 25.54 -21.83 -5.32
N CYS A 456 24.59 -21.74 -6.26
CA CYS A 456 24.27 -22.84 -7.16
C CYS A 456 25.46 -23.15 -8.09
N PRO A 457 25.95 -24.40 -8.14
CA PRO A 457 27.18 -24.74 -8.86
C PRO A 457 27.04 -24.55 -10.38
N ALA A 458 28.12 -24.04 -10.97
CA ALA A 458 28.30 -23.55 -12.34
C ALA A 458 28.13 -24.57 -13.49
N THR A 459 27.40 -25.68 -13.31
CA THR A 459 27.21 -26.70 -14.35
C THR A 459 25.94 -26.51 -15.18
N SER A 460 25.09 -25.54 -14.84
CA SER A 460 23.93 -25.14 -15.66
C SER A 460 24.04 -23.67 -16.05
N THR A 461 23.76 -23.36 -17.32
CA THR A 461 23.62 -22.00 -17.92
C THR A 461 22.54 -21.12 -17.27
N ASP A 462 21.96 -21.55 -16.15
CA ASP A 462 20.82 -20.98 -15.44
C ASP A 462 21.20 -20.49 -14.03
N ASP A 463 22.50 -20.24 -13.80
CA ASP A 463 22.98 -19.71 -12.53
C ASP A 463 22.58 -18.23 -12.36
N ALA A 464 21.84 -17.96 -11.27
CA ALA A 464 21.32 -16.64 -10.95
C ALA A 464 22.45 -15.62 -10.73
N ALA A 465 23.56 -16.03 -10.12
CA ALA A 465 24.70 -15.14 -9.88
C ALA A 465 25.34 -14.68 -11.21
N THR A 466 25.54 -15.63 -12.13
CA THR A 466 26.04 -15.34 -13.48
C THR A 466 25.09 -14.42 -14.27
N GLN A 467 23.78 -14.68 -14.25
CA GLN A 467 22.83 -13.83 -14.97
C GLN A 467 22.68 -12.42 -14.36
N LEU A 468 22.76 -12.29 -13.03
CA LEU A 468 22.82 -10.98 -12.37
C LEU A 468 24.09 -10.22 -12.74
N ARG A 469 25.24 -10.90 -12.73
CA ARG A 469 26.53 -10.32 -13.15
C ARG A 469 26.48 -9.76 -14.57
N LEU A 470 25.77 -10.42 -15.48
CA LEU A 470 25.63 -9.96 -16.87
C LEU A 470 24.63 -8.82 -17.04
N SER A 471 23.60 -8.74 -16.21
CA SER A 471 22.50 -7.78 -16.38
C SER A 471 22.65 -6.50 -15.57
N LEU A 472 23.26 -6.55 -14.37
CA LEU A 472 23.46 -5.38 -13.50
C LEU A 472 24.32 -4.26 -14.09
N PRO A 473 25.36 -4.52 -14.93
CA PRO A 473 26.14 -3.44 -15.56
C PRO A 473 25.27 -2.48 -16.38
N SER A 474 24.16 -2.96 -16.97
CA SER A 474 23.21 -2.13 -17.73
C SER A 474 22.51 -1.04 -16.90
N LEU A 475 22.55 -1.16 -15.56
CA LEU A 475 22.02 -0.14 -14.66
C LEU A 475 22.92 1.10 -14.58
N PHE A 476 24.21 0.94 -14.88
CA PHE A 476 25.19 2.03 -14.95
C PHE A 476 25.23 2.64 -16.33
N GLU A 477 25.48 1.80 -17.34
CA GLU A 477 25.69 2.21 -18.73
C GLU A 477 25.20 1.12 -19.67
N LEU A 478 24.62 1.50 -20.80
CA LEU A 478 24.20 0.61 -21.87
C LEU A 478 25.03 0.89 -23.12
N ARG A 479 25.68 -0.15 -23.65
CA ARG A 479 26.38 -0.08 -24.95
C ARG A 479 25.44 -0.58 -26.04
N VAL A 480 24.94 0.34 -26.86
CA VAL A 480 24.07 0.04 -28.00
C VAL A 480 24.92 0.11 -29.27
N PRO A 481 24.82 -0.85 -30.21
CA PRO A 481 25.51 -0.73 -31.50
C PRO A 481 25.12 0.58 -32.19
N ASP A 482 26.09 1.27 -32.77
CA ASP A 482 25.86 2.50 -33.51
C ASP A 482 25.30 2.16 -34.91
N ASP A 483 24.10 2.66 -35.20
CA ASP A 483 23.46 2.49 -36.51
C ASP A 483 24.21 3.28 -37.61
N GLU A 484 24.95 4.33 -37.24
CA GLU A 484 25.71 5.17 -38.17
C GLU A 484 27.13 4.64 -38.44
N ALA A 485 27.69 3.82 -37.54
CA ALA A 485 29.04 3.27 -37.63
C ALA A 485 29.08 1.77 -37.29
N PRO A 486 29.02 0.87 -38.28
CA PRO A 486 29.00 -0.58 -38.03
C PRO A 486 30.28 -1.03 -37.30
N GLY A 487 30.11 -1.48 -36.05
CA GLY A 487 31.18 -1.92 -35.15
C GLY A 487 31.51 -0.95 -34.00
N ALA A 488 30.96 0.27 -34.03
CA ALA A 488 31.01 1.20 -32.90
C ALA A 488 29.81 0.97 -31.95
N TYR A 489 29.97 1.41 -30.70
CA TYR A 489 28.92 1.36 -29.69
C TYR A 489 28.68 2.76 -29.13
N VAL A 490 27.41 3.17 -29.05
CA VAL A 490 26.95 4.35 -28.31
C VAL A 490 26.71 3.95 -26.85
N THR A 491 27.32 4.69 -25.93
CA THR A 491 27.06 4.56 -24.49
C THR A 491 25.86 5.41 -24.10
N LEU A 492 24.81 4.78 -23.60
CA LEU A 492 23.66 5.44 -23.01
C LEU A 492 23.71 5.31 -21.49
N ASP A 493 23.38 6.39 -20.79
CA ASP A 493 23.28 6.37 -19.34
C ASP A 493 22.21 5.40 -18.84
N GLY A 494 22.58 4.58 -17.86
CA GLY A 494 21.67 3.69 -17.13
C GLY A 494 20.81 4.43 -16.11
N VAL A 495 20.01 3.68 -15.34
CA VAL A 495 19.12 4.27 -14.32
C VAL A 495 19.89 4.87 -13.12
N LEU A 496 21.08 4.33 -12.82
CA LEU A 496 21.88 4.76 -11.66
C LEU A 496 22.47 6.16 -11.83
N SER A 497 22.69 6.64 -13.05
CA SER A 497 23.15 8.01 -13.31
C SER A 497 22.17 9.08 -12.80
N ARG A 498 20.90 8.70 -12.58
CA ARG A 498 19.84 9.57 -12.06
C ARG A 498 19.55 9.40 -10.57
N CYS A 499 20.24 8.47 -9.93
CA CYS A 499 20.12 8.16 -8.51
C CYS A 499 21.16 8.94 -7.69
N THR A 500 21.00 8.96 -6.36
CA THR A 500 21.96 9.56 -5.42
C THR A 500 23.26 8.74 -5.38
N GLU A 501 24.35 9.36 -4.93
CA GLU A 501 25.66 8.72 -4.80
C GLU A 501 25.59 7.43 -3.98
N ARG A 502 24.88 7.45 -2.85
CA ARG A 502 24.61 6.28 -2.00
C ARG A 502 24.05 5.09 -2.78
N THR A 503 23.07 5.33 -3.66
CA THR A 503 22.43 4.27 -4.45
C THR A 503 23.37 3.75 -5.54
N ARG A 504 24.19 4.63 -6.14
CA ARG A 504 25.22 4.24 -7.11
C ARG A 504 26.31 3.37 -6.47
N GLU A 505 26.82 3.79 -5.33
CA GLU A 505 27.81 3.03 -4.54
C GLU A 505 27.28 1.64 -4.18
N LEU A 506 26.03 1.54 -3.73
CA LEU A 506 25.39 0.27 -3.44
C LEU A 506 25.35 -0.66 -4.66
N GLY A 507 25.06 -0.13 -5.85
CA GLY A 507 25.13 -0.88 -7.10
C GLY A 507 26.54 -1.39 -7.39
N ALA A 508 27.56 -0.57 -7.14
CA ALA A 508 28.96 -0.91 -7.42
C ALA A 508 29.45 -1.99 -6.45
N HIS A 509 29.09 -1.89 -5.17
CA HIS A 509 29.35 -2.93 -4.17
C HIS A 509 28.65 -4.24 -4.51
N LEU A 510 27.40 -4.20 -5.00
CA LEU A 510 26.71 -5.40 -5.45
C LEU A 510 27.46 -6.11 -6.59
N LEU A 511 27.94 -5.35 -7.59
CA LEU A 511 28.76 -5.91 -8.67
C LEU A 511 30.08 -6.52 -8.15
N PHE A 512 30.75 -5.83 -7.22
CA PHE A 512 31.97 -6.33 -6.59
C PHE A 512 31.76 -7.72 -5.95
N TYR A 513 30.69 -7.90 -5.15
CA TYR A 513 30.38 -9.19 -4.53
C TYR A 513 29.96 -10.28 -5.52
N LEU A 514 29.45 -9.90 -6.69
CA LEU A 514 29.12 -10.83 -7.78
C LEU A 514 30.30 -11.07 -8.74
N CYS A 515 31.50 -10.58 -8.41
CA CYS A 515 32.70 -10.62 -9.25
C CYS A 515 32.48 -9.97 -10.64
N GLY A 516 31.58 -8.99 -10.74
CA GLY A 516 31.34 -8.20 -11.95
C GLY A 516 32.22 -6.95 -12.02
N GLU A 517 32.39 -6.41 -13.22
CA GLU A 517 33.07 -5.13 -13.44
C GLU A 517 32.03 -4.00 -13.53
N ALA A 518 32.18 -2.97 -12.71
CA ALA A 518 31.41 -1.74 -12.85
C ALA A 518 32.04 -0.89 -13.98
N PRO A 519 31.26 -0.38 -14.93
CA PRO A 519 31.80 0.41 -16.03
C PRO A 519 32.36 1.75 -15.55
N CYS A 520 33.46 2.18 -16.18
CA CYS A 520 34.38 3.20 -15.68
C CYS A 520 33.90 4.66 -15.79
N THR A 521 32.68 4.94 -16.27
CA THR A 521 32.26 6.31 -16.60
C THR A 521 31.67 7.07 -15.41
N GLY A 522 31.74 6.53 -14.18
CA GLY A 522 31.34 7.24 -12.98
C GLY A 522 31.98 6.69 -11.72
N VAL A 523 33.15 7.22 -11.38
CA VAL A 523 33.93 7.00 -10.13
C VAL A 523 34.85 5.77 -10.17
N ALA A 524 36.12 6.02 -9.83
CA ALA A 524 37.17 5.03 -9.62
C ALA A 524 36.72 3.91 -8.66
N PRO A 525 37.31 2.70 -8.73
CA PRO A 525 37.05 1.66 -7.74
C PRO A 525 37.26 2.24 -6.33
N PRO A 526 36.37 1.96 -5.35
CA PRO A 526 36.42 2.61 -4.05
C PRO A 526 37.75 2.28 -3.36
N THR A 527 38.64 3.27 -3.33
CA THR A 527 39.76 3.30 -2.38
C THR A 527 39.17 3.72 -1.05
N HIS A 528 38.86 2.74 -0.19
CA HIS A 528 38.50 2.91 1.22
C HIS A 528 37.68 4.17 1.55
N THR A 529 36.36 4.15 1.33
CA THR A 529 35.47 5.25 1.77
C THR A 529 34.32 4.76 2.66
N THR A 530 34.27 5.33 3.86
CA THR A 530 33.15 5.66 4.80
C THR A 530 31.93 4.73 5.02
N LEU A 531 31.52 3.86 4.09
CA LEU A 531 30.53 2.81 4.36
C LEU A 531 31.14 1.65 5.15
N ALA A 532 32.43 1.40 4.99
CA ALA A 532 33.16 0.41 5.79
C ALA A 532 33.29 0.77 7.29
N SER A 533 33.06 2.04 7.66
CA SER A 533 33.07 2.50 9.05
C SER A 533 31.67 2.60 9.68
N THR A 534 30.60 2.43 8.91
CA THR A 534 29.20 2.48 9.39
C THR A 534 28.47 1.14 9.27
N LEU A 535 29.10 0.14 8.66
CA LEU A 535 28.61 -1.24 8.61
C LEU A 535 29.38 -2.10 9.61
N PRO A 536 28.69 -2.88 10.46
CA PRO A 536 29.36 -3.72 11.45
C PRO A 536 30.24 -4.76 10.77
N GLN A 537 31.51 -4.78 11.16
CA GLN A 537 32.43 -5.86 10.82
C GLN A 537 32.05 -7.12 11.61
N ARG A 538 31.80 -8.19 10.84
CA ARG A 538 31.57 -9.60 11.20
C ARG A 538 30.17 -10.01 11.65
#